data_AF-A0A094K3U2-F1
#
_entry.id   AF-A0A094K3U2-F1
#
_cell.length_a   1.000
_cell.length_b   1.000
_cell.length_c   1.000
_cell.angle_alpha   90.00
_cell.angle_beta   90.00
_cell.angle_gamma   90.00
#
_symmetry.space_group_name_H-M   'P 1'
#
loop_
_entity.id
_entity.type
_entity.pdbx_description
1 polymer ?
#
loop_
_entity_poly.entity_id
_entity_poly.type
_entity_poly.pdbx_seq_one_letter_code
_entity_poly.pdbx_strand_id
1 'polypeptide(L)'
;MPALAPDIAIVKAAAVAINPADAKTLDYSAAPGAIHGYDFAGTVVALGADELALGHLAVGDRVAGMVHGMHKLQPLDVGGLAKYVGAYADILLRVPGKMTFEEAARFGTGVATASMSLVGELHVLASLQLLCGQLGENEVKEEDGEFVLVAGASTTTGTRVIQLRKLQVVLVEQSIPC
;
A
#
# COMPACT_ATOMS: atom_id res chain seq x y z
N MET A 1 10.75 -14.17 14.53
CA MET A 1 11.24 -13.74 13.20
C MET A 1 10.33 -14.43 12.21
N PRO A 2 9.68 -13.71 11.29
CA PRO A 2 8.80 -14.34 10.31
C PRO A 2 9.53 -15.36 9.45
N ALA A 3 8.84 -16.40 9.02
CA ALA A 3 9.36 -17.33 8.01
C ALA A 3 9.61 -16.61 6.67
N LEU A 4 10.72 -16.92 6.00
CA LEU A 4 11.04 -16.40 4.67
C LEU A 4 10.49 -17.34 3.60
N ALA A 5 9.23 -17.12 3.20
CA ALA A 5 8.62 -17.81 2.06
C ALA A 5 9.11 -17.21 0.72
N PRO A 6 8.95 -17.91 -0.43
CA PRO A 6 9.48 -17.48 -1.72
C PRO A 6 9.02 -16.09 -2.20
N ASP A 7 7.81 -15.69 -1.83
CA ASP A 7 7.11 -14.45 -2.20
C ASP A 7 7.14 -13.35 -1.11
N ILE A 8 7.90 -13.59 -0.04
CA ILE A 8 7.95 -12.71 1.14
C ILE A 8 9.24 -11.91 1.18
N ALA A 9 9.12 -10.61 1.46
CA ALA A 9 10.20 -9.77 1.92
C ALA A 9 10.19 -9.66 3.45
N ILE A 10 11.36 -9.76 4.07
CA ILE A 10 11.53 -9.43 5.50
C ILE A 10 12.06 -8.01 5.60
N VAL A 11 11.29 -7.16 6.27
CA VAL A 11 11.59 -5.75 6.44
C VAL A 11 11.92 -5.47 7.90
N LYS A 12 13.07 -4.87 8.15
CA LYS A 12 13.40 -4.30 9.47
C LYS A 12 12.66 -2.99 9.61
N ALA A 13 11.57 -3.00 10.38
CA ALA A 13 10.73 -1.83 10.58
C ALA A 13 11.50 -0.73 11.32
N ALA A 14 11.39 0.48 10.80
CA ALA A 14 11.90 1.72 11.40
C ALA A 14 10.76 2.59 11.94
N ALA A 15 9.59 2.53 11.30
CA ALA A 15 8.38 3.23 11.73
C ALA A 15 7.15 2.35 11.47
N VAL A 16 6.08 2.62 12.23
CA VAL A 16 4.77 1.98 12.12
C VAL A 16 3.69 3.04 12.18
N ALA A 17 2.54 2.79 11.56
CA ALA A 17 1.38 3.65 11.65
C ALA A 17 0.18 2.90 12.25
N ILE A 18 -0.65 3.64 12.97
CA ILE A 18 -1.86 3.09 13.61
C ILE A 18 -3.08 3.45 12.76
N ASN A 19 -3.91 2.46 12.53
CA ASN A 19 -5.16 2.54 11.80
C ASN A 19 -6.36 2.28 12.74
N PRO A 20 -7.57 2.75 12.39
CA PRO A 20 -8.78 2.36 13.12
C PRO A 20 -9.01 0.84 13.17
N ALA A 21 -8.53 0.10 12.17
CA ALA A 21 -8.58 -1.36 12.13
C ALA A 21 -7.78 -2.00 13.27
N ASP A 22 -6.69 -1.37 13.72
CA ASP A 22 -5.89 -1.89 14.84
C ASP A 22 -6.75 -1.95 16.11
N ALA A 23 -7.32 -0.81 16.53
CA ALA A 23 -8.18 -0.78 17.71
C ALA A 23 -9.40 -1.71 17.59
N LYS A 24 -10.08 -1.71 16.44
CA LYS A 24 -11.29 -2.52 16.22
C LYS A 24 -11.00 -4.02 16.27
N THR A 25 -9.86 -4.47 15.75
CA THR A 25 -9.54 -5.90 15.76
C THR A 25 -9.28 -6.41 17.18
N LEU A 26 -8.76 -5.59 18.09
CA LEU A 26 -8.67 -5.94 19.51
C LEU A 26 -10.04 -6.18 20.15
N ASP A 27 -11.01 -5.32 19.85
CA ASP A 27 -12.32 -5.40 20.50
C ASP A 27 -13.22 -6.49 19.90
N TYR A 28 -13.14 -6.72 18.58
CA TYR A 28 -14.12 -7.52 17.86
C TYR A 28 -13.58 -8.83 17.26
N SER A 29 -12.26 -8.98 17.08
CA SER A 29 -11.69 -10.16 16.44
C SER A 29 -10.29 -10.50 16.95
N ALA A 30 -10.08 -10.36 18.25
CA ALA A 30 -8.78 -10.64 18.86
C ALA A 30 -8.30 -12.06 18.51
N ALA A 31 -7.02 -12.15 18.22
CA ALA A 31 -6.30 -13.39 18.00
C ALA A 31 -5.20 -13.50 19.08
N PRO A 32 -5.49 -14.10 20.25
CA PRO A 32 -4.51 -14.18 21.32
C PRO A 32 -3.18 -14.79 20.86
N GLY A 33 -2.07 -14.12 21.19
CA GLY A 33 -0.74 -14.52 20.77
C GLY A 33 -0.34 -14.08 19.35
N ALA A 34 -1.25 -13.47 18.58
CA ALA A 34 -0.93 -12.92 17.28
C ALA A 34 -0.25 -11.53 17.37
N ILE A 35 0.62 -11.22 16.42
CA ILE A 35 1.26 -9.91 16.30
C ILE A 35 0.24 -8.90 15.74
N HIS A 36 0.20 -7.72 16.34
CA HIS A 36 -0.71 -6.66 15.95
C HIS A 36 -0.10 -5.70 14.92
N GLY A 37 -0.84 -4.69 14.44
CA GLY A 37 -0.36 -3.71 13.47
C GLY A 37 -0.59 -4.11 12.03
N TYR A 38 -0.98 -3.13 11.22
CA TYR A 38 -1.06 -3.27 9.77
C TYR A 38 0.10 -2.57 9.07
N ASP A 39 0.36 -1.32 9.39
CA ASP A 39 1.23 -0.47 8.57
C ASP A 39 2.64 -0.33 9.14
N PHE A 40 3.63 -0.39 8.24
CA PHE A 40 5.04 -0.27 8.58
C PHE A 40 5.84 0.39 7.45
N ALA A 41 7.01 0.91 7.80
CA ALA A 41 8.05 1.26 6.84
C ALA A 41 9.44 0.95 7.41
N GLY A 42 10.37 0.59 6.55
CA GLY A 42 11.70 0.18 6.96
C GLY A 42 12.58 -0.25 5.80
N THR A 43 13.57 -1.08 6.12
CA THR A 43 14.57 -1.54 5.15
C THR A 43 14.44 -3.04 4.93
N VAL A 44 14.45 -3.46 3.66
CA VAL A 44 14.48 -4.89 3.28
C VAL A 44 15.79 -5.52 3.79
N VAL A 45 15.69 -6.59 4.56
CA VAL A 45 16.83 -7.35 5.09
C VAL A 45 16.94 -8.76 4.53
N ALA A 46 15.86 -9.30 3.97
CA ALA A 46 15.85 -10.56 3.24
C ALA A 46 14.71 -10.57 2.22
N LEU A 47 14.88 -11.34 1.14
CA LEU A 47 13.90 -11.55 0.08
C LEU A 47 13.78 -13.05 -0.18
N GLY A 48 12.55 -13.50 -0.43
CA GLY A 48 12.26 -14.85 -0.86
C GLY A 48 12.85 -15.15 -2.24
N ALA A 49 12.95 -16.43 -2.56
CA ALA A 49 13.61 -16.90 -3.79
C ALA A 49 12.94 -16.38 -5.07
N ASP A 50 11.60 -16.28 -5.09
CA ASP A 50 10.86 -15.83 -6.27
C ASP A 50 11.07 -14.32 -6.46
N GLU A 51 11.09 -13.57 -5.36
CA GLU A 51 11.32 -12.11 -5.39
C GLU A 51 12.73 -11.73 -5.82
N LEU A 52 13.72 -12.52 -5.38
CA LEU A 52 15.09 -12.40 -5.86
C LEU A 52 15.18 -12.65 -7.38
N ALA A 53 14.38 -13.58 -7.92
CA ALA A 53 14.35 -13.86 -9.35
C ALA A 53 13.66 -12.75 -10.16
N LEU A 54 12.62 -12.10 -9.62
CA LEU A 54 11.96 -10.96 -10.24
C LEU A 54 12.85 -9.70 -10.28
N GLY A 55 13.69 -9.50 -9.26
CA GLY A 55 14.69 -8.41 -9.22
C GLY A 55 14.11 -7.01 -9.08
N HIS A 56 12.81 -6.88 -8.80
CA HIS A 56 12.13 -5.59 -8.63
C HIS A 56 12.36 -4.96 -7.24
N LEU A 57 12.90 -5.72 -6.29
CA LEU A 57 13.35 -5.29 -4.96
C LEU A 57 14.74 -5.85 -4.66
N ALA A 58 15.50 -5.16 -3.80
CA ALA A 58 16.80 -5.60 -3.33
C ALA A 58 16.92 -5.46 -1.80
N VAL A 59 17.77 -6.28 -1.20
CA VAL A 59 18.19 -6.07 0.20
C VAL A 59 18.83 -4.69 0.33
N GLY A 60 18.41 -3.93 1.34
CA GLY A 60 18.79 -2.53 1.52
C GLY A 60 17.77 -1.52 0.98
N ASP A 61 16.80 -1.94 0.16
CA ASP A 61 15.74 -1.06 -0.32
C ASP A 61 14.91 -0.54 0.85
N ARG A 62 14.53 0.75 0.75
CA ARG A 62 13.60 1.39 1.67
C ARG A 62 12.19 1.15 1.18
N VAL A 63 11.35 0.58 2.02
CA VAL A 63 9.99 0.17 1.65
C VAL A 63 8.97 0.56 2.72
N ALA A 64 7.72 0.70 2.30
CA ALA A 64 6.55 0.82 3.15
C ALA A 64 5.47 -0.13 2.64
N GLY A 65 4.59 -0.57 3.53
CA GLY A 65 3.54 -1.51 3.15
C GLY A 65 2.53 -1.72 4.27
N MET A 66 1.64 -2.67 4.01
CA MET A 66 0.69 -3.17 4.99
C MET A 66 0.78 -4.70 5.10
N VAL A 67 0.43 -5.22 6.26
CA VAL A 67 0.17 -6.63 6.51
C VAL A 67 -1.16 -6.80 7.21
N HIS A 68 -1.72 -8.01 7.23
CA HIS A 68 -2.90 -8.28 8.02
C HIS A 68 -2.53 -8.58 9.47
N GLY A 69 -2.48 -7.55 10.33
CA GLY A 69 -2.27 -7.76 11.77
C GLY A 69 -3.35 -8.63 12.40
N MET A 70 -3.06 -9.24 13.56
CA MET A 70 -3.97 -10.15 14.26
C MET A 70 -4.39 -11.39 13.43
N HIS A 71 -3.51 -11.87 12.56
CA HIS A 71 -3.79 -13.01 11.69
C HIS A 71 -3.83 -14.35 12.45
N LYS A 72 -5.03 -14.89 12.68
CA LYS A 72 -5.24 -16.13 13.47
C LYS A 72 -4.50 -17.35 12.91
N LEU A 73 -4.34 -17.45 11.59
CA LEU A 73 -3.68 -18.61 10.96
C LEU A 73 -2.15 -18.46 10.90
N GLN A 74 -1.61 -17.26 11.18
CA GLN A 74 -0.18 -16.95 11.12
C GLN A 74 0.22 -16.02 12.28
N PRO A 75 -0.05 -16.41 13.53
CA PRO A 75 -0.02 -15.49 14.66
C PRO A 75 1.38 -14.92 14.94
N LEU A 76 2.44 -15.67 14.66
CA LEU A 76 3.82 -15.28 14.95
C LEU A 76 4.59 -14.76 13.72
N ASP A 77 4.01 -14.88 12.53
CA ASP A 77 4.65 -14.55 11.26
C ASP A 77 4.18 -13.21 10.70
N VAL A 78 2.92 -12.81 10.95
CA VAL A 78 2.31 -11.64 10.33
C VAL A 78 1.87 -10.61 11.37
N GLY A 79 2.37 -9.38 11.23
CA GLY A 79 1.93 -8.20 11.98
C GLY A 79 2.95 -7.05 11.92
N GLY A 80 2.45 -5.82 11.83
CA GLY A 80 3.24 -4.61 11.59
C GLY A 80 3.91 -4.02 12.84
N LEU A 81 3.36 -4.25 14.04
CA LEU A 81 3.93 -3.80 15.32
C LEU A 81 5.05 -4.75 15.79
N ALA A 82 6.05 -4.95 14.93
CA ALA A 82 7.19 -5.82 15.16
C ALA A 82 8.50 -5.20 14.63
N LYS A 83 9.64 -5.66 15.17
CA LYS A 83 10.97 -5.23 14.68
C LYS A 83 11.28 -5.72 13.27
N TYR A 84 10.77 -6.89 12.92
CA TYR A 84 10.88 -7.49 11.60
C TYR A 84 9.48 -7.89 11.15
N VAL A 85 9.10 -7.43 9.97
CA VAL A 85 7.78 -7.67 9.38
C VAL A 85 7.98 -8.50 8.11
N GLY A 86 7.28 -9.63 8.02
CA GLY A 86 7.18 -10.42 6.80
C GLY A 86 5.98 -9.92 5.99
N ALA A 87 6.21 -9.51 4.76
CA ALA A 87 5.16 -8.99 3.88
C ALA A 87 5.35 -9.53 2.46
N TYR A 88 4.25 -9.73 1.74
CA TYR A 88 4.31 -10.03 0.31
C TYR A 88 5.02 -8.90 -0.42
N ALA A 89 6.04 -9.24 -1.20
CA ALA A 89 6.90 -8.25 -1.84
C ALA A 89 6.15 -7.40 -2.88
N ASP A 90 5.23 -8.03 -3.63
CA ASP A 90 4.42 -7.40 -4.69
C ASP A 90 3.60 -6.19 -4.23
N ILE A 91 3.29 -6.10 -2.93
CA ILE A 91 2.47 -5.01 -2.37
C ILE A 91 3.31 -3.96 -1.63
N LEU A 92 4.64 -4.05 -1.68
CA LEU A 92 5.53 -3.09 -1.06
C LEU A 92 5.75 -1.86 -1.94
N LEU A 93 5.68 -0.69 -1.32
CA LEU A 93 5.96 0.59 -1.94
C LEU A 93 7.41 0.97 -1.68
N ARG A 94 8.21 1.18 -2.74
CA ARG A 94 9.55 1.76 -2.62
C ARG A 94 9.45 3.19 -2.07
N VAL A 95 10.24 3.49 -1.05
CA VAL A 95 10.24 4.79 -0.37
C VAL A 95 11.32 5.69 -0.96
N PRO A 96 10.97 6.86 -1.53
CA PRO A 96 11.95 7.80 -2.08
C PRO A 96 12.95 8.28 -1.03
N GLY A 97 14.21 8.51 -1.44
CA GLY A 97 15.30 8.88 -0.52
C GLY A 97 15.05 10.13 0.34
N LYS A 98 14.21 11.07 -0.13
CA LYS A 98 13.87 12.31 0.59
C LYS A 98 12.73 12.15 1.61
N MET A 99 11.96 11.06 1.55
CA MET A 99 10.82 10.80 2.42
C MET A 99 11.28 10.04 3.66
N THR A 100 10.84 10.44 4.86
CA THR A 100 11.21 9.71 6.10
C THR A 100 10.43 8.40 6.23
N PHE A 101 10.84 7.50 7.12
CA PHE A 101 10.08 6.26 7.36
C PHE A 101 8.74 6.54 8.06
N GLU A 102 8.66 7.56 8.91
CA GLU A 102 7.43 7.98 9.59
C GLU A 102 6.40 8.56 8.61
N GLU A 103 6.86 9.29 7.59
CA GLU A 103 6.00 9.71 6.48
C GLU A 103 5.54 8.51 5.66
N ALA A 104 6.47 7.60 5.34
CA ALA A 104 6.22 6.45 4.51
C ALA A 104 5.27 5.43 5.14
N ALA A 105 5.36 5.21 6.45
CA ALA A 105 4.51 4.24 7.16
C ALA A 105 3.02 4.59 7.09
N ARG A 106 2.65 5.84 6.75
CA ARG A 106 1.25 6.27 6.62
C ARG A 106 0.59 5.85 5.30
N PHE A 107 1.34 5.28 4.35
CA PHE A 107 0.79 4.95 3.04
C PHE A 107 0.11 3.59 3.00
N GLY A 108 0.61 2.56 3.68
CA GLY A 108 0.19 1.15 3.54
C GLY A 108 -1.31 0.93 3.35
N THR A 109 -2.04 0.80 4.45
CA THR A 109 -3.47 0.51 4.44
C THR A 109 -4.26 1.63 3.77
N GLY A 110 -3.87 2.89 3.96
CA GLY A 110 -4.58 4.05 3.41
C GLY A 110 -4.58 4.13 1.88
N VAL A 111 -3.45 3.80 1.23
CA VAL A 111 -3.33 3.73 -0.23
C VAL A 111 -4.01 2.48 -0.74
N ALA A 112 -3.76 1.31 -0.12
CA ALA A 112 -4.38 0.06 -0.55
C ALA A 112 -5.92 0.15 -0.55
N THR A 113 -6.51 0.68 0.53
CA THR A 113 -7.96 0.87 0.63
C THR A 113 -8.49 1.91 -0.36
N ALA A 114 -7.82 3.05 -0.51
CA ALA A 114 -8.23 4.07 -1.47
C ALA A 114 -8.20 3.56 -2.92
N SER A 115 -7.13 2.83 -3.29
CA SER A 115 -7.00 2.21 -4.60
C SER A 115 -8.06 1.15 -4.84
N MET A 116 -8.33 0.27 -3.86
CA MET A 116 -9.38 -0.75 -3.98
C MET A 116 -10.76 -0.12 -4.16
N SER A 117 -11.09 0.94 -3.40
CA SER A 117 -12.36 1.64 -3.57
C SER A 117 -12.50 2.29 -4.95
N LEU A 118 -11.48 2.99 -5.43
CA LEU A 118 -11.56 3.71 -6.71
C LEU A 118 -11.50 2.76 -7.92
N VAL A 119 -10.61 1.77 -7.91
CA VAL A 119 -10.41 0.83 -9.04
C VAL A 119 -11.40 -0.32 -8.97
N GLY A 120 -11.40 -1.05 -7.84
CA GLY A 120 -12.08 -2.34 -7.72
C GLY A 120 -13.59 -2.22 -7.54
N GLU A 121 -14.03 -1.20 -6.79
CA GLU A 121 -15.46 -1.06 -6.47
C GLU A 121 -16.13 -0.03 -7.38
N LEU A 122 -15.60 1.19 -7.42
CA LEU A 122 -16.22 2.28 -8.18
C LEU A 122 -15.88 2.24 -9.68
N HIS A 123 -14.84 1.51 -10.08
CA HIS A 123 -14.37 1.43 -11.47
C HIS A 123 -14.04 2.80 -12.12
N VAL A 124 -13.76 3.82 -11.30
CA VAL A 124 -13.46 5.21 -11.71
C VAL A 124 -12.01 5.36 -12.23
N LEU A 125 -11.24 4.26 -12.23
CA LEU A 125 -9.81 4.25 -12.50
C LEU A 125 -9.45 3.54 -13.81
N ALA A 126 -9.96 4.03 -14.94
CA ALA A 126 -9.41 3.70 -16.26
C ALA A 126 -7.91 4.13 -16.38
N SER A 127 -7.49 5.16 -15.65
CA SER A 127 -6.15 5.76 -15.74
C SER A 127 -5.02 4.93 -15.09
N LEU A 128 -5.31 3.90 -14.29
CA LEU A 128 -4.24 3.04 -13.74
C LEU A 128 -3.62 2.17 -14.84
N GLN A 129 -4.41 1.81 -15.85
CA GLN A 129 -3.93 1.12 -17.05
C GLN A 129 -3.00 2.03 -17.88
N LEU A 130 -3.17 3.36 -17.86
CA LEU A 130 -2.18 4.31 -18.41
C LEU A 130 -0.89 4.35 -17.59
N LEU A 131 -0.97 4.41 -16.25
CA LEU A 131 0.23 4.39 -15.38
C LEU A 131 1.04 3.09 -15.52
N CYS A 132 0.37 1.97 -15.75
CA CYS A 132 1.00 0.67 -15.98
C CYS A 132 1.44 0.46 -17.44
N GLY A 133 1.29 1.45 -18.33
CA GLY A 133 1.68 1.37 -19.74
C GLY A 133 0.86 0.38 -20.57
N GLN A 134 -0.35 0.02 -20.12
CA GLN A 134 -1.22 -0.97 -20.75
C GLN A 134 -2.26 -0.38 -21.71
N LEU A 135 -2.48 0.93 -21.70
CA LEU A 135 -3.31 1.66 -22.67
C LEU A 135 -2.49 2.77 -23.33
N GLY A 136 -2.77 3.03 -24.61
CA GLY A 136 -2.17 4.17 -25.32
C GLY A 136 -2.79 5.49 -24.87
N GLU A 137 -2.01 6.58 -24.90
CA GLU A 137 -2.45 7.94 -24.52
C GLU A 137 -3.75 8.39 -25.25
N ASN A 138 -4.04 7.81 -26.42
CA ASN A 138 -5.19 8.15 -27.26
C ASN A 138 -6.51 7.44 -26.89
N GLU A 139 -6.53 6.56 -25.87
CA GLU A 139 -7.74 5.81 -25.48
C GLU A 139 -8.54 6.46 -24.34
N VAL A 140 -8.02 7.53 -23.72
CA VAL A 140 -8.75 8.28 -22.70
C VAL A 140 -9.58 9.36 -23.39
N LYS A 141 -10.86 9.08 -23.61
CA LYS A 141 -11.81 10.16 -23.90
C LYS A 141 -12.11 10.89 -22.60
N GLU A 142 -12.03 12.22 -22.61
CA GLU A 142 -12.66 13.08 -21.61
C GLU A 142 -14.19 12.91 -21.72
N GLU A 143 -14.72 11.79 -21.27
CA GLU A 143 -16.17 11.62 -21.12
C GLU A 143 -16.53 11.95 -19.67
N ASP A 144 -17.18 13.11 -19.53
CA ASP A 144 -17.95 13.64 -18.39
C ASP A 144 -17.34 13.38 -17.01
N GLY A 145 -16.67 14.39 -16.44
CA GLY A 145 -15.91 14.27 -15.19
C GLY A 145 -16.72 13.64 -14.06
N GLU A 146 -16.49 12.35 -13.80
CA GLU A 146 -17.16 11.63 -12.72
C GLU A 146 -16.86 12.30 -11.37
N PHE A 147 -17.93 12.79 -10.73
CA PHE A 147 -17.87 13.39 -9.41
C PHE A 147 -17.83 12.29 -8.34
N VAL A 148 -16.77 12.28 -7.54
CA VAL A 148 -16.61 11.35 -6.41
C VAL A 148 -16.85 12.09 -5.10
N LEU A 149 -17.88 11.69 -4.35
CA LEU A 149 -18.10 12.16 -2.98
C LEU A 149 -17.22 11.36 -2.01
N VAL A 150 -16.32 12.04 -1.30
CA VAL A 150 -15.43 11.42 -0.30
C VAL A 150 -15.93 11.73 1.11
N ALA A 151 -16.69 10.80 1.70
CA ALA A 151 -17.07 10.88 3.11
C ALA A 151 -15.83 10.72 4.00
N GLY A 152 -15.62 11.64 4.95
CA GLY A 152 -14.42 11.63 5.79
C GLY A 152 -13.13 12.03 5.05
N ALA A 153 -13.22 12.98 4.12
CA ALA A 153 -12.11 13.51 3.31
C ALA A 153 -10.85 13.94 4.09
N SER A 154 -10.98 14.29 5.37
CA SER A 154 -9.86 14.68 6.24
C SER A 154 -9.14 13.51 6.91
N THR A 155 -9.61 12.27 6.73
CA THR A 155 -8.97 11.06 7.24
C THR A 155 -7.82 10.58 6.35
N THR A 156 -6.99 9.65 6.82
CA THR A 156 -5.90 9.07 6.02
C THR A 156 -6.43 8.52 4.69
N THR A 157 -7.41 7.61 4.69
CA THR A 157 -7.96 7.06 3.44
C THR A 157 -8.63 8.14 2.59
N GLY A 158 -9.44 9.03 3.19
CA GLY A 158 -10.14 10.09 2.46
C GLY A 158 -9.17 11.04 1.73
N THR A 159 -8.08 11.45 2.40
CA THR A 159 -7.05 12.26 1.76
C THR A 159 -6.35 11.52 0.63
N ARG A 160 -6.09 10.20 0.75
CA ARG A 160 -5.50 9.41 -0.34
C ARG A 160 -6.41 9.29 -1.56
N VAL A 161 -7.71 9.08 -1.35
CA VAL A 161 -8.70 9.10 -2.45
C VAL A 161 -8.65 10.43 -3.21
N ILE A 162 -8.63 11.56 -2.49
CA ILE A 162 -8.56 12.90 -3.11
C ILE A 162 -7.27 13.06 -3.91
N GLN A 163 -6.12 12.66 -3.36
CA GLN A 163 -4.83 12.79 -4.05
C GLN A 163 -4.76 11.90 -5.30
N LEU A 164 -5.19 10.63 -5.20
CA LEU A 164 -5.23 9.71 -6.33
C LEU A 164 -6.14 10.23 -7.44
N ARG A 165 -7.31 10.77 -7.10
CA ARG A 165 -8.23 11.37 -8.08
C ARG A 165 -7.63 12.60 -8.75
N LYS A 166 -6.96 13.48 -8.01
CA LYS A 166 -6.28 14.65 -8.59
C LYS A 166 -5.16 14.27 -9.54
N LEU A 167 -4.35 13.26 -9.21
CA LEU A 167 -3.29 12.78 -10.09
C LEU A 167 -3.85 12.27 -11.42
N GLN A 168 -5.03 11.65 -11.43
CA GLN A 168 -5.71 11.26 -12.67
C GLN A 168 -6.09 12.47 -13.52
N VAL A 169 -6.67 13.52 -12.91
CA VAL A 169 -7.05 14.74 -13.64
C VAL A 169 -5.82 15.39 -14.29
N VAL A 170 -4.71 15.50 -13.55
CA VAL A 170 -3.46 16.09 -14.08
C VAL A 170 -2.87 15.25 -15.21
N LEU A 171 -2.93 13.91 -15.11
CA LEU A 171 -2.46 13.03 -16.19
C LEU A 171 -3.32 13.14 -17.45
N VAL A 172 -4.63 13.37 -17.32
CA VAL A 172 -5.50 13.65 -18.46
C VAL A 172 -5.16 15.01 -19.08
N GLU A 173 -4.93 16.04 -18.26
CA GLU A 173 -4.66 17.41 -18.73
C GLU A 173 -3.30 17.55 -19.46
N GLN A 174 -2.27 16.77 -19.09
CA GLN A 174 -0.99 16.76 -19.82
C GLN A 174 -1.04 16.06 -21.20
N SER A 175 -2.19 15.46 -21.56
CA SER A 175 -2.38 14.72 -22.81
C SER A 175 -2.98 15.57 -23.94
N ILE A 176 -3.22 16.88 -23.71
CA ILE A 176 -3.79 17.79 -24.71
C ILE A 176 -2.64 18.60 -25.36
N PRO A 177 -2.20 18.28 -26.59
CA PRO A 177 -1.28 19.15 -27.30
C PRO A 177 -1.99 20.46 -27.72
N CYS A 178 -1.31 21.59 -27.56
CA CYS A 178 -1.72 22.88 -28.14
C CYS A 178 -1.73 22.85 -29.67
#